data_AF-A0A7S1X657-F1
#
_entry.id   AF-A0A7S1X657-F1
#
_cell.length_a   1.000
_cell.length_b   1.000
_cell.length_c   1.000
_cell.angle_alpha   90.00
_cell.angle_beta   90.00
_cell.angle_gamma   90.00
#
_symmetry.space_group_name_H-M   'P 1'
#
loop_
_entity.id
_entity.type
_entity.pdbx_description
1 polymer ?
#
loop_
_entity_poly.entity_id
_entity_poly.type
_entity_poly.pdbx_seq_one_letter_code
_entity_poly.pdbx_strand_id
1 'polypeptide(L)'
;GRRGGYMEIVGMDPKVQEQLVKAWSVNLCPNVNGQIAMACQMLPPKEGEPSYELYCSEREAVFSSLKRRALAVNKALNKLEGVSCQAAEGAMYCFPTLQLPQAAVEAAAAKGQAADFMYCMECLESTGIVIVPGSGFRQREGTWHFRTTFLPTEADIGTVIESLSAFHGKFMDKYRC
;
A
#
# COMPACT_ATOMS: atom_id res chain seq x y z
N GLY A 1 -7.55 -7.63 10.98
CA GLY A 1 -8.48 -7.83 12.10
C GLY A 1 -7.90 -8.59 13.28
N ARG A 2 -7.26 -9.76 13.07
CA ARG A 2 -6.85 -10.67 14.17
C ARG A 2 -5.73 -10.19 15.10
N ARG A 3 -5.00 -9.13 14.73
CA ARG A 3 -3.94 -8.49 15.55
C ARG A 3 -2.91 -9.50 16.12
N GLY A 4 -2.40 -10.40 15.28
CA GLY A 4 -1.29 -11.30 15.61
C GLY A 4 0.02 -10.82 15.01
N GLY A 5 1.13 -11.14 15.66
CA GLY A 5 2.49 -10.85 15.21
C GLY A 5 3.51 -11.43 16.19
N TYR A 6 4.75 -11.56 15.76
CA TYR A 6 5.89 -11.87 16.62
C TYR A 6 7.11 -11.06 16.17
N MET A 7 8.15 -11.08 16.98
CA MET A 7 9.47 -10.60 16.59
C MET A 7 10.52 -11.55 17.15
N GLU A 8 11.63 -11.67 16.45
CA GLU A 8 12.81 -12.43 16.88
C GLU A 8 13.90 -11.44 17.31
N ILE A 9 14.49 -11.66 18.48
CA ILE A 9 15.61 -10.86 18.99
C ILE A 9 16.85 -11.75 19.06
N VAL A 10 17.92 -11.33 18.40
CA VAL A 10 19.21 -12.01 18.39
C VAL A 10 20.31 -11.02 18.79
N GLY A 11 21.26 -11.45 19.64
CA GLY A 11 22.43 -10.63 20.00
C GLY A 11 22.15 -9.42 20.90
N MET A 12 21.06 -9.42 21.66
CA MET A 12 20.72 -8.33 22.58
C MET A 12 21.42 -8.46 23.94
N ASP A 13 21.87 -7.34 24.50
CA ASP A 13 22.38 -7.29 25.87
C ASP A 13 21.31 -7.76 26.87
N PRO A 14 21.62 -8.71 27.78
CA PRO A 14 20.66 -9.21 28.75
C PRO A 14 19.96 -8.13 29.58
N LYS A 15 20.65 -7.04 29.93
CA LYS A 15 20.06 -5.92 30.69
C LYS A 15 19.03 -5.16 29.87
N VAL A 16 19.20 -5.08 28.55
CA VAL A 16 18.22 -4.47 27.65
C VAL A 16 17.01 -5.38 27.50
N GLN A 17 17.25 -6.70 27.37
CA GLN A 17 16.18 -7.69 27.30
C GLN A 17 15.29 -7.66 28.56
N GLU A 18 15.87 -7.49 29.75
CA GLU A 18 15.11 -7.32 31.00
C GLU A 18 14.19 -6.09 30.94
N GLN A 19 14.65 -4.96 30.41
CA GLN A 19 13.79 -3.77 30.27
C GLN A 19 12.64 -4.00 29.28
N LEU A 20 12.86 -4.75 28.21
CA LEU A 20 11.80 -5.11 27.27
C LEU A 20 10.74 -6.00 27.91
N VAL A 21 11.15 -7.05 28.63
CA VAL A 21 10.23 -7.95 29.34
C VAL A 21 9.40 -7.16 30.36
N LYS A 22 10.05 -6.27 31.12
CA LYS A 22 9.38 -5.38 32.07
C LYS A 22 8.35 -4.47 31.38
N ALA A 23 8.66 -3.94 30.20
CA ALA A 23 7.74 -3.10 29.45
C ALA A 23 6.54 -3.89 28.92
N TRP A 24 6.74 -5.11 28.41
CA TRP A 24 5.65 -5.92 27.87
C TRP A 24 4.75 -6.52 28.92
N SER A 25 5.26 -6.83 30.11
CA SER A 25 4.47 -7.42 31.20
C SER A 25 3.33 -6.50 31.66
N VAL A 26 3.41 -5.19 31.39
CA VAL A 26 2.33 -4.23 31.64
C VAL A 26 1.04 -4.58 30.86
N ASN A 27 1.18 -5.22 29.70
CA ASN A 27 0.05 -5.56 28.83
C ASN A 27 -0.48 -6.99 29.04
N LEU A 28 -0.06 -7.69 30.12
CA LEU A 28 -0.35 -9.10 30.42
C LEU A 28 0.18 -10.06 29.35
N CYS A 29 -0.53 -10.19 28.23
CA CYS A 29 -0.15 -11.02 27.09
C CYS A 29 -0.88 -10.59 25.79
N PRO A 30 -0.38 -10.98 24.60
CA PRO A 30 -1.11 -10.81 23.35
C PRO A 30 -2.42 -11.61 23.32
N ASN A 31 -3.40 -11.14 22.54
CA ASN A 31 -4.67 -11.86 22.40
C ASN A 31 -4.49 -13.27 21.81
N VAL A 32 -5.19 -14.26 22.37
CA VAL A 32 -5.04 -15.68 22.02
C VAL A 32 -5.37 -15.96 20.55
N ASN A 33 -6.39 -15.29 19.99
CA ASN A 33 -6.75 -15.46 18.58
C ASN A 33 -5.62 -15.05 17.63
N GLY A 34 -4.88 -13.99 17.96
CA GLY A 34 -3.70 -13.54 17.21
C GLY A 34 -2.53 -14.51 17.35
N GLN A 35 -2.33 -15.09 18.53
CA GLN A 35 -1.30 -16.12 18.76
C GLN A 35 -1.59 -17.38 17.92
N ILE A 36 -2.84 -17.87 17.92
CA ILE A 36 -3.26 -19.01 17.10
C ILE A 36 -3.08 -18.70 15.61
N ALA A 37 -3.50 -17.52 15.16
CA ALA A 37 -3.33 -17.12 13.76
C ALA A 37 -1.85 -17.12 13.33
N MET A 38 -0.94 -16.64 14.19
CA MET A 38 0.50 -16.70 13.93
C MET A 38 1.01 -18.14 13.87
N ALA A 39 0.58 -19.01 14.79
CA ALA A 39 0.95 -20.41 14.77
C ALA A 39 0.53 -21.09 13.46
N CYS A 40 -0.71 -20.89 13.01
CA CYS A 40 -1.19 -21.42 11.72
C CYS A 40 -0.41 -20.86 10.52
N GLN A 41 0.00 -19.60 10.56
CA GLN A 41 0.78 -18.99 9.48
C GLN A 41 2.21 -19.54 9.41
N MET A 42 2.84 -19.78 10.57
CA MET A 42 4.22 -20.27 10.66
C MET A 42 4.33 -21.80 10.53
N LEU A 43 3.23 -22.52 10.76
CA LEU A 43 3.13 -23.98 10.67
C LEU A 43 2.08 -24.37 9.62
N PRO A 44 2.29 -24.05 8.33
CA PRO A 44 1.37 -24.48 7.28
C PRO A 44 1.39 -26.01 7.12
N PRO A 45 0.36 -26.58 6.45
CA PRO A 45 0.36 -28.00 6.11
C PRO A 45 1.65 -28.41 5.37
N LYS A 46 2.12 -29.63 5.64
CA LYS A 46 3.34 -30.22 5.06
C LYS A 46 3.01 -31.22 3.97
N GLU A 47 3.95 -31.47 3.08
CA GLU A 47 3.81 -32.50 2.05
C GLU A 47 3.43 -33.86 2.67
N GLY A 48 2.40 -34.50 2.10
CA GLY A 48 1.80 -35.72 2.62
C GLY A 48 0.64 -35.52 3.60
N GLU A 49 0.38 -34.30 4.09
CA GLU A 49 -0.79 -34.01 4.92
C GLU A 49 -2.06 -33.79 4.07
N PRO A 50 -3.27 -34.12 4.58
CA PRO A 50 -4.50 -34.13 3.78
C PRO A 50 -4.85 -32.81 3.08
N SER A 51 -4.48 -31.66 3.65
CA SER A 51 -4.81 -30.34 3.13
C SER A 51 -3.66 -29.64 2.39
N TYR A 52 -2.50 -30.29 2.23
CA TYR A 52 -1.30 -29.67 1.66
C TYR A 52 -1.50 -29.16 0.24
N GLU A 53 -2.00 -30.01 -0.65
CA GLU A 53 -2.21 -29.66 -2.06
C GLU A 53 -3.23 -28.51 -2.20
N LEU A 54 -4.31 -28.56 -1.43
CA LEU A 54 -5.31 -27.51 -1.42
C LEU A 54 -4.70 -26.18 -0.96
N TYR A 55 -4.00 -26.17 0.18
CA TYR A 55 -3.32 -24.99 0.71
C TYR A 55 -2.33 -24.37 -0.29
N CYS A 56 -1.50 -25.20 -0.92
CA CYS A 56 -0.53 -24.74 -1.92
C CYS A 56 -1.22 -24.11 -3.13
N SER A 57 -2.27 -24.74 -3.65
CA SER A 57 -3.02 -24.23 -4.80
C SER A 57 -3.73 -22.91 -4.51
N GLU A 58 -4.37 -22.78 -3.35
CA GLU A 58 -5.06 -21.54 -2.92
C GLU A 58 -4.06 -20.40 -2.70
N ARG A 59 -2.94 -20.68 -2.02
CA ARG A 59 -1.89 -19.69 -1.78
C ARG A 59 -1.31 -19.18 -3.10
N GLU A 60 -1.00 -20.09 -4.03
CA GLU A 60 -0.45 -19.72 -5.33
C GLU A 60 -1.45 -18.92 -6.16
N ALA A 61 -2.74 -19.32 -6.15
CA ALA A 61 -3.79 -18.58 -6.84
C ALA A 61 -3.90 -17.13 -6.33
N VAL A 62 -3.88 -16.92 -5.01
CA VAL A 62 -3.91 -15.58 -4.40
C VAL A 62 -2.66 -14.77 -4.76
N PHE A 63 -1.47 -15.38 -4.65
CA PHE A 63 -0.20 -14.71 -4.97
C PHE A 63 -0.13 -14.31 -6.45
N SER A 64 -0.43 -15.25 -7.35
CA SER A 64 -0.49 -15.01 -8.79
C SER A 64 -1.52 -13.93 -9.16
N SER A 65 -2.66 -13.88 -8.45
CA SER A 65 -3.64 -12.81 -8.63
C SER A 65 -3.12 -11.43 -8.21
N LEU A 66 -2.47 -11.34 -7.05
CA LEU A 66 -1.84 -10.10 -6.59
C LEU A 66 -0.78 -9.62 -7.59
N LYS A 67 0.03 -10.54 -8.13
CA LYS A 67 1.06 -10.23 -9.13
C LYS A 67 0.45 -9.65 -10.41
N ARG A 68 -0.61 -10.25 -10.96
CA ARG A 68 -1.30 -9.73 -12.15
C ARG A 68 -1.86 -8.33 -11.92
N ARG A 69 -2.50 -8.09 -10.77
CA ARG A 69 -3.06 -6.78 -10.41
C ARG A 69 -1.98 -5.73 -10.20
N ALA A 70 -0.88 -6.07 -9.53
CA ALA A 70 0.27 -5.18 -9.36
C ALA A 70 0.85 -4.73 -10.71
N LEU A 71 1.03 -5.67 -11.65
CA LEU A 71 1.50 -5.37 -13.01
C LEU A 71 0.50 -4.50 -13.79
N ALA A 72 -0.80 -4.77 -13.68
CA ALA A 72 -1.83 -3.99 -14.35
C ALA A 72 -1.84 -2.53 -13.87
N VAL A 73 -1.85 -2.32 -12.55
CA VAL A 73 -1.81 -0.98 -11.94
C VAL A 73 -0.51 -0.26 -12.30
N ASN A 74 0.64 -0.92 -12.15
CA ASN A 74 1.93 -0.31 -12.50
C ASN A 74 2.00 0.11 -13.98
N LYS A 75 1.54 -0.75 -14.90
CA LYS A 75 1.51 -0.45 -16.33
C LYS A 75 0.57 0.71 -16.64
N ALA A 76 -0.58 0.79 -15.97
CA ALA A 76 -1.52 1.89 -16.15
C ALA A 76 -0.95 3.21 -15.65
N LEU A 77 -0.37 3.23 -14.44
CA LEU A 77 0.24 4.42 -13.85
C LEU A 77 1.37 4.97 -14.74
N ASN A 78 2.25 4.11 -15.27
CA ASN A 78 3.34 4.54 -16.16
C ASN A 78 2.89 5.01 -17.56
N LYS A 79 1.60 4.91 -17.89
CA LYS A 79 1.03 5.50 -19.12
C LYS A 79 0.48 6.91 -18.91
N LEU A 80 0.33 7.34 -17.65
CA LEU A 80 -0.22 8.65 -17.32
C LEU A 80 0.84 9.74 -17.54
N GLU A 81 0.38 10.94 -17.93
CA GLU A 81 1.25 12.08 -18.20
C GLU A 81 1.93 12.56 -16.92
N GLY A 82 3.25 12.71 -16.92
CA GLY A 82 3.96 13.15 -15.72
C GLY A 82 3.80 12.19 -14.55
N VAL A 83 3.67 10.88 -14.81
CA VAL A 83 3.67 9.86 -13.77
C VAL A 83 4.75 8.82 -14.05
N SER A 84 5.54 8.50 -13.03
CA SER A 84 6.49 7.40 -13.07
C SER A 84 6.27 6.49 -11.86
N CYS A 85 6.14 5.19 -12.10
CA CYS A 85 5.92 4.20 -11.04
C CYS A 85 6.92 3.05 -11.15
N GLN A 86 7.71 2.86 -10.10
CA GLN A 86 8.55 1.67 -9.96
C GLN A 86 7.69 0.41 -9.84
N ALA A 87 8.22 -0.73 -10.31
CA ALA A 87 7.57 -2.02 -10.17
C ALA A 87 7.41 -2.38 -8.68
N ALA A 88 6.23 -2.87 -8.31
CA ALA A 88 6.01 -3.38 -6.96
C ALA A 88 6.59 -4.80 -6.84
N GLU A 89 7.80 -4.90 -6.30
CA GLU A 89 8.49 -6.18 -6.09
C GLU A 89 7.89 -7.00 -4.94
N GLY A 90 7.13 -6.35 -4.06
CA GLY A 90 6.46 -6.99 -2.93
C GLY A 90 5.39 -6.10 -2.29
N ALA A 91 4.89 -6.53 -1.13
CA ALA A 91 3.79 -5.88 -0.41
C ALA A 91 2.51 -5.74 -1.26
N MET A 92 1.75 -4.66 -1.06
CA MET A 92 0.40 -4.47 -1.61
C MET A 92 0.17 -3.06 -2.18
N TYR A 93 1.25 -2.31 -2.47
CA TYR A 93 1.19 -0.89 -2.78
C TYR A 93 2.03 -0.50 -4.00
N CYS A 94 1.53 0.48 -4.74
CA CYS A 94 2.32 1.28 -5.69
C CYS A 94 2.52 2.68 -5.10
N PHE A 95 3.67 3.29 -5.37
CA PHE A 95 4.02 4.64 -4.91
C PHE A 95 4.56 5.50 -6.07
N PRO A 96 3.71 5.86 -7.05
CA PRO A 96 4.11 6.68 -8.19
C PRO A 96 4.59 8.08 -7.79
N THR A 97 5.57 8.59 -8.52
CA THR A 97 5.95 10.00 -8.54
C THR A 97 5.07 10.76 -9.52
N LEU A 98 4.63 11.95 -9.12
CA LEU A 98 3.83 12.89 -9.89
C LEU A 98 4.67 14.12 -10.27
N GLN A 99 4.76 14.41 -11.56
CA GLN A 99 5.19 15.71 -12.07
C GLN A 99 3.95 16.59 -12.27
N LEU A 100 3.55 17.30 -11.21
CA LEU A 100 2.40 18.19 -11.23
C LEU A 100 2.72 19.50 -11.96
N PRO A 101 1.76 20.07 -12.71
CA PRO A 101 1.91 21.41 -13.30
C PRO A 101 2.15 22.47 -12.23
N GLN A 102 2.94 23.50 -12.56
CA GLN A 102 3.26 24.59 -11.65
C GLN A 102 2.00 25.29 -11.11
N ALA A 103 0.99 25.51 -11.97
CA ALA A 103 -0.29 26.09 -11.57
C ALA A 103 -1.02 25.25 -10.51
N ALA A 104 -0.93 23.92 -10.56
CA ALA A 104 -1.49 23.05 -9.53
C ALA A 104 -0.74 23.18 -8.19
N VAL A 105 0.59 23.29 -8.25
CA VAL A 105 1.43 23.48 -7.06
C VAL A 105 1.12 24.83 -6.39
N GLU A 106 0.98 25.89 -7.18
CA GLU A 106 0.64 27.23 -6.70
C GLU A 106 -0.79 27.29 -6.16
N ALA A 107 -1.75 26.65 -6.83
CA ALA A 107 -3.12 26.54 -6.34
C ALA A 107 -3.18 25.83 -4.98
N ALA A 108 -2.36 24.78 -4.78
CA ALA A 108 -2.24 24.10 -3.50
C ALA A 108 -1.61 24.98 -2.42
N ALA A 109 -0.52 25.68 -2.76
CA ALA A 109 0.13 26.62 -1.86
C ALA A 109 -0.81 27.76 -1.42
N ALA A 110 -1.63 28.29 -2.34
CA ALA A 110 -2.63 29.33 -2.05
C ALA A 110 -3.71 28.85 -1.05
N LYS A 111 -3.97 27.54 -0.98
CA LYS A 111 -4.86 26.91 0.02
C LYS A 111 -4.12 26.46 1.28
N GLY A 112 -2.81 26.70 1.40
CA GLY A 112 -1.98 26.20 2.49
C GLY A 112 -1.86 24.67 2.52
N GLN A 113 -1.94 24.01 1.36
CA GLN A 113 -1.93 22.55 1.22
C GLN A 113 -0.72 22.07 0.42
N ALA A 114 -0.28 20.84 0.69
CA ALA A 114 0.67 20.13 -0.18
C ALA A 114 0.00 19.81 -1.54
N ALA A 115 0.76 19.87 -2.63
CA ALA A 115 0.19 19.67 -3.97
C ALA A 115 -0.34 18.24 -4.18
N ASP A 116 0.33 17.23 -3.61
CA ASP A 116 -0.15 15.86 -3.64
C ASP A 116 -1.42 15.64 -2.80
N PHE A 117 -1.59 16.37 -1.70
CA PHE A 117 -2.81 16.36 -0.90
C PHE A 117 -3.99 16.89 -1.72
N MET A 118 -3.82 18.04 -2.38
CA MET A 118 -4.82 18.58 -3.30
C MET A 118 -5.18 17.58 -4.39
N TYR A 119 -4.18 16.98 -5.05
CA TYR A 119 -4.40 15.97 -6.09
C TYR A 119 -5.23 14.78 -5.57
N CYS A 120 -4.88 14.25 -4.39
CA CYS A 120 -5.60 13.13 -3.79
C CYS A 120 -7.04 13.49 -3.39
N MET A 121 -7.28 14.72 -2.92
CA MET A 121 -8.62 15.20 -2.59
C MET A 121 -9.49 15.40 -3.84
N GLU A 122 -8.97 16.01 -4.90
CA GLU A 122 -9.71 16.14 -6.17
C GLU A 122 -10.01 14.77 -6.80
N CYS A 123 -9.10 13.80 -6.64
CA CYS A 123 -9.34 12.41 -7.05
C CYS A 123 -10.53 11.82 -6.32
N LEU A 124 -10.55 11.94 -4.99
CA LEU A 124 -11.62 11.45 -4.14
C LEU A 124 -12.97 12.10 -4.48
N GLU A 125 -13.00 13.43 -4.62
CA GLU A 125 -14.22 14.19 -4.91
C GLU A 125 -14.81 13.85 -6.29
N SER A 126 -13.97 13.54 -7.27
CA SER A 126 -14.41 13.28 -8.65
C SER A 126 -14.71 11.80 -8.95
N THR A 127 -14.07 10.86 -8.24
CA THR A 127 -14.15 9.42 -8.56
C THR A 127 -14.63 8.56 -7.39
N GLY A 128 -14.58 9.07 -6.16
CA GLY A 128 -14.76 8.27 -4.95
C GLY A 128 -13.55 7.38 -4.60
N ILE A 129 -12.47 7.40 -5.39
CA ILE A 129 -11.26 6.60 -5.13
C ILE A 129 -10.41 7.29 -4.06
N VAL A 130 -10.12 6.57 -2.99
CA VAL A 130 -9.23 7.02 -1.93
C VAL A 130 -7.80 6.59 -2.22
N ILE A 131 -6.94 7.56 -2.52
CA ILE A 131 -5.48 7.42 -2.55
C ILE A 131 -4.85 8.25 -1.45
N VAL A 132 -3.66 7.86 -0.99
CA VAL A 132 -3.01 8.54 0.14
C VAL A 132 -1.88 9.44 -0.37
N PRO A 133 -1.85 10.74 -0.01
CA PRO A 133 -0.82 11.64 -0.50
C PRO A 133 0.57 11.31 0.06
N GLY A 134 1.60 11.53 -0.75
CA GLY A 134 3.01 11.29 -0.43
C GLY A 134 3.51 12.10 0.76
N SER A 135 2.97 13.30 0.96
CA SER A 135 3.26 14.19 2.08
C SER A 135 3.02 13.55 3.45
N GLY A 136 2.15 12.54 3.55
CA GLY A 136 1.95 11.75 4.77
C GLY A 136 3.06 10.74 5.09
N PHE A 137 3.95 10.42 4.14
CA PHE A 137 4.98 9.38 4.26
C PHE A 137 6.40 9.92 4.46
N ARG A 138 6.55 11.25 4.47
CA ARG A 138 7.84 11.95 4.28
C ARG A 138 8.41 11.64 2.88
N GLN A 139 8.64 12.67 2.09
CA GLN A 139 9.15 12.55 0.71
C GLN A 139 10.23 13.59 0.47
N ARG A 140 11.01 13.42 -0.60
CA ARG A 140 12.02 14.41 -1.00
C ARG A 140 11.34 15.75 -1.30
N GLU A 141 11.93 16.84 -0.82
CA GLU A 141 11.44 18.18 -1.11
C GLU A 141 11.37 18.44 -2.63
N GLY A 142 10.31 19.10 -3.07
CA GLY A 142 10.04 19.36 -4.49
C GLY A 142 9.54 18.14 -5.29
N THR A 143 9.25 17.01 -4.62
CA THR A 143 8.65 15.84 -5.26
C THR A 143 7.27 15.54 -4.69
N TRP A 144 6.40 14.98 -5.53
CA TRP A 144 5.01 14.67 -5.18
C TRP A 144 4.73 13.21 -5.48
N HIS A 145 3.97 12.55 -4.62
CA HIS A 145 3.64 11.13 -4.76
C HIS A 145 2.23 10.86 -4.27
N PHE A 146 1.73 9.67 -4.58
CA PHE A 146 0.61 9.09 -3.85
C PHE A 146 0.82 7.59 -3.68
N ARG A 147 0.23 7.02 -2.63
CA ARG A 147 0.14 5.57 -2.44
C ARG A 147 -1.22 5.07 -2.90
N THR A 148 -1.21 4.03 -3.74
CA THR A 148 -2.41 3.29 -4.12
C THR A 148 -2.22 1.79 -3.87
N THR A 149 -3.32 1.05 -3.74
CA THR A 149 -3.34 -0.40 -3.56
C THR A 149 -3.77 -1.11 -4.82
N PHE A 150 -3.22 -2.28 -5.09
CA PHE A 150 -3.75 -3.23 -6.09
C PHE A 150 -4.59 -4.33 -5.44
N LEU A 151 -5.22 -4.00 -4.30
CA LEU A 151 -6.10 -4.88 -3.53
C LEU A 151 -7.54 -5.04 -4.04
N PRO A 152 -8.13 -4.13 -4.85
CA PRO A 152 -9.40 -4.40 -5.51
C PRO A 152 -9.36 -5.74 -6.27
N THR A 153 -10.52 -6.37 -6.44
CA THR A 153 -10.61 -7.68 -7.10
C THR A 153 -10.11 -7.60 -8.54
N GLU A 154 -9.78 -8.73 -9.17
CA GLU A 154 -9.42 -8.73 -10.60
C GLU A 154 -10.56 -8.21 -11.50
N ALA A 155 -11.82 -8.37 -11.08
CA ALA A 155 -12.96 -7.83 -11.82
C ALA A 155 -13.03 -6.29 -11.70
N ASP A 156 -12.72 -5.74 -10.52
CA ASP A 156 -12.89 -4.31 -10.25
C ASP A 156 -11.66 -3.47 -10.60
N ILE A 157 -10.46 -4.07 -10.66
CA ILE A 157 -9.21 -3.33 -10.82
C ILE A 157 -9.15 -2.54 -12.14
N GLY A 158 -9.80 -3.05 -13.19
CA GLY A 158 -9.92 -2.36 -14.47
C GLY A 158 -10.68 -1.04 -14.35
N THR A 159 -11.84 -1.06 -13.69
CA THR A 159 -12.67 0.14 -13.46
C THR A 159 -11.95 1.17 -12.59
N VAL A 160 -11.20 0.72 -11.58
CA VAL A 160 -10.37 1.61 -10.74
C VAL A 160 -9.29 2.29 -11.59
N ILE A 161 -8.60 1.53 -12.43
CA ILE A 161 -7.56 2.05 -13.34
C ILE A 161 -8.15 3.09 -14.30
N GLU A 162 -9.29 2.78 -14.93
CA GLU A 162 -9.95 3.66 -15.89
C GLU A 162 -10.38 4.97 -15.24
N SER A 163 -11.02 4.89 -14.07
CA SER A 163 -11.50 6.06 -13.32
C SER A 163 -10.35 6.96 -12.86
N LEU A 164 -9.27 6.36 -12.34
CA LEU A 164 -8.07 7.10 -11.93
C LEU A 164 -7.39 7.76 -13.13
N SER A 165 -7.31 7.07 -14.27
CA SER A 165 -6.72 7.60 -15.51
C SER A 165 -7.53 8.77 -16.07
N ALA A 166 -8.86 8.65 -16.08
CA ALA A 166 -9.76 9.70 -16.53
C ALA A 166 -9.72 10.94 -15.62
N PHE A 167 -9.65 10.74 -14.29
CA PHE A 167 -9.41 11.84 -13.36
C PHE A 167 -8.08 12.52 -13.64
N HIS A 168 -7.00 11.75 -13.73
CA HIS A 168 -5.67 12.30 -13.94
C HIS A 168 -5.59 13.17 -15.19
N GLY A 169 -6.13 12.71 -16.33
CA GLY A 169 -6.19 13.51 -17.56
C GLY A 169 -6.91 14.85 -17.37
N LYS A 170 -8.10 14.83 -16.75
CA LYS A 170 -8.86 16.05 -16.43
C LYS A 170 -8.10 16.99 -15.49
N PHE A 171 -7.40 16.43 -14.50
CA PHE A 171 -6.59 17.21 -13.57
C PHE A 171 -5.44 17.90 -14.30
N MET A 172 -4.70 17.17 -15.15
CA MET A 172 -3.60 17.75 -15.92
C MET A 172 -4.10 18.86 -16.84
N ASP A 173 -5.21 18.65 -17.55
CA ASP A 173 -5.79 19.65 -18.45
C ASP A 173 -6.28 20.90 -17.72
N LYS A 174 -6.86 20.75 -16.52
CA LYS A 174 -7.31 21.86 -15.67
C LYS A 174 -6.16 22.80 -15.26
N TYR A 175 -4.96 22.27 -15.09
CA TYR A 175 -3.79 23.02 -14.58
C TYR A 175 -2.67 23.17 -15.63
N ARG A 176 -2.94 22.87 -16.91
CA ARG A 176 -1.96 22.94 -18.02
C ARG A 176 -1.64 24.38 -18.44
N CYS A 177 -2.48 25.35 -18.09
CA CYS A 177 -2.39 26.75 -18.48
C CYS A 177 -1.83 27.65 -17.37
#